data_AF-A0A3C0R4E3-F1
#
_entry.id   AF-A0A3C0R4E3-F1
#
_cell.length_a   1.000
_cell.length_b   1.000
_cell.length_c   1.000
_cell.angle_alpha   90.00
_cell.angle_beta   90.00
_cell.angle_gamma   90.00
#
_symmetry.space_group_name_H-M   'P 1'
#
loop_
_entity.id
_entity.type
_entity.pdbx_description
1 polymer ?
#
loop_
_entity_poly.entity_id
_entity_poly.type
_entity_poly.pdbx_seq_one_letter_code
_entity_poly.pdbx_strand_id
1 'polypeptide(L)'
;MRRFLYQNVYYHPRVAEVNERACEMLRKVFEAYVIDPDRLDEAATKRIEKEGLHRTVCDYIAGMTDRYLLDEHARLSEFGPKIHY
;
A
#
# COMPACT_ATOMS: atom_id res chain seq x y z
N MET A 1 6.85 -15.63 7.10
CA MET A 1 6.03 -14.78 6.19
C MET A 1 6.07 -13.27 6.47
N ARG A 2 6.62 -12.76 7.59
CA ARG A 2 6.74 -11.29 7.83
C ARG A 2 7.83 -10.59 6.99
N ARG A 3 8.77 -11.35 6.43
CA ARG A 3 9.95 -10.84 5.70
C ARG A 3 9.78 -10.85 4.17
N PHE A 4 8.72 -11.46 3.66
CA PHE A 4 8.60 -11.73 2.23
C PHE A 4 8.05 -10.53 1.44
N LEU A 5 7.08 -9.77 1.99
CA LEU A 5 6.61 -8.54 1.34
C LEU A 5 7.63 -7.41 1.48
N TYR A 6 8.24 -7.25 2.66
CA TYR A 6 9.32 -6.27 2.85
C TYR A 6 10.55 -6.56 1.97
N GLN A 7 10.94 -7.83 1.73
CA GLN A 7 12.07 -8.10 0.82
C GLN A 7 11.68 -8.09 -0.65
N ASN A 8 10.53 -8.68 -1.05
CA ASN A 8 10.21 -8.80 -2.48
C ASN A 8 9.64 -7.51 -3.08
N VAL A 9 9.01 -6.64 -2.28
CA VAL A 9 8.52 -5.33 -2.78
C VAL A 9 9.64 -4.28 -2.72
N TYR A 10 10.59 -4.37 -1.78
CA TYR A 10 11.62 -3.34 -1.59
C TYR A 10 13.02 -3.69 -2.13
N TYR A 11 13.33 -4.96 -2.45
CA TYR A 11 14.66 -5.38 -2.89
C TYR A 11 14.62 -6.27 -4.15
N HIS A 12 14.42 -5.67 -5.33
CA HIS A 12 14.86 -6.31 -6.58
C HIS A 12 15.57 -5.31 -7.52
N PRO A 13 16.92 -5.31 -7.57
CA PRO A 13 17.73 -4.28 -8.25
C PRO A 13 17.77 -4.38 -9.80
N ARG A 14 16.83 -5.10 -10.44
CA ARG A 14 16.87 -5.39 -11.89
C ARG A 14 15.70 -4.83 -12.72
N VAL A 15 14.81 -4.04 -12.11
CA VAL A 15 13.69 -3.37 -12.81
C VAL A 15 13.68 -1.88 -12.46
N ALA A 16 14.85 -1.26 -12.42
CA ALA A 16 15.14 -0.10 -11.57
C ALA A 16 14.37 1.20 -11.86
N GLU A 17 13.69 1.38 -13.01
CA GLU A 17 13.09 2.69 -13.37
C GLU A 17 11.56 2.68 -13.44
N VAL A 18 10.97 1.70 -14.13
CA VAL A 18 9.49 1.54 -14.18
C VAL A 18 8.94 0.97 -12.87
N ASN A 19 9.72 0.11 -12.21
CA ASN A 19 9.33 -0.46 -10.93
C ASN A 19 9.51 0.54 -9.78
N GLU A 20 10.41 1.51 -9.89
CA GLU A 20 10.63 2.52 -8.84
C GLU A 20 9.38 3.37 -8.60
N ARG A 21 8.73 3.85 -9.68
CA ARG A 21 7.45 4.57 -9.57
C ARG A 21 6.34 3.69 -8.99
N ALA A 22 6.25 2.43 -9.43
CA ALA A 22 5.26 1.49 -8.90
C ALA A 22 5.49 1.19 -7.41
N CYS A 23 6.74 0.97 -7.01
CA CYS A 23 7.16 0.78 -5.62
C CYS A 23 6.86 2.03 -4.78
N GLU A 24 7.08 3.23 -5.31
CA GLU A 24 6.77 4.47 -4.61
C GLU A 24 5.25 4.66 -4.43
N MET A 25 4.46 4.37 -5.46
CA MET A 25 3.00 4.39 -5.37
C MET A 25 2.48 3.39 -4.33
N LEU A 26 2.97 2.14 -4.37
CA LEU A 26 2.64 1.11 -3.39
C LEU A 26 3.00 1.55 -1.97
N ARG A 27 4.16 2.19 -1.79
CA ARG A 27 4.59 2.71 -0.48
C ARG A 27 3.63 3.79 0.03
N LYS A 28 3.29 4.78 -0.80
CA LYS A 28 2.36 5.86 -0.41
C LYS A 28 0.98 5.32 -0.05
N VAL A 29 0.47 4.38 -0.85
CA VAL A 29 -0.83 3.72 -0.57
C VAL A 29 -0.77 2.93 0.73
N PHE A 30 0.30 2.16 0.95
CA PHE A 30 0.50 1.41 2.19
C PHE A 30 0.56 2.32 3.41
N GLU A 31 1.39 3.38 3.36
CA GLU A 31 1.52 4.35 4.45
C GLU A 31 0.20 5.05 4.75
N ALA A 32 -0.56 5.43 3.71
CA ALA A 32 -1.86 6.07 3.89
C ALA A 32 -2.85 5.18 4.66
N TYR A 33 -2.94 3.89 4.32
CA TYR A 33 -3.81 2.95 5.04
C TYR A 33 -3.31 2.57 6.43
N VAL A 34 -2.00 2.64 6.68
CA VAL A 34 -1.45 2.42 8.03
C VAL A 34 -1.70 3.64 8.92
N ILE A 35 -1.61 4.85 8.38
CA ILE A 35 -1.91 6.10 9.11
C ILE A 35 -3.41 6.22 9.37
N ASP A 36 -4.23 5.86 8.39
CA ASP A 36 -5.69 6.01 8.43
C ASP A 36 -6.37 4.70 8.01
N PRO A 37 -6.43 3.70 8.91
CA PRO A 37 -7.04 2.40 8.62
C PRO A 37 -8.54 2.44 8.39
N ASP A 38 -9.21 3.55 8.73
CA ASP A 38 -10.64 3.74 8.48
C ASP A 38 -10.94 3.91 6.99
N ARG A 39 -9.91 4.14 6.16
CA ARG A 39 -10.02 4.13 4.69
C ARG A 39 -10.10 2.72 4.10
N LEU A 40 -9.78 1.69 4.87
CA LEU A 40 -9.95 0.31 4.44
C LEU A 40 -11.43 -0.06 4.48
N ASP A 41 -11.85 -0.96 3.59
CA ASP A 41 -13.20 -1.52 3.66
C ASP A 41 -13.45 -2.18 5.02
N GLU A 42 -14.70 -2.17 5.50
CA GLU A 42 -15.07 -2.75 6.79
C GLU A 42 -14.61 -4.20 6.98
N ALA A 43 -14.57 -4.97 5.88
CA ALA A 43 -14.10 -6.35 5.89
C ALA A 43 -12.60 -6.45 6.19
N ALA A 44 -11.79 -5.51 5.71
CA ALA A 44 -10.39 -5.39 6.08
C ALA A 44 -10.26 -4.86 7.51
N THR A 45 -10.98 -3.81 7.90
CA THR A 45 -10.91 -3.24 9.26
C THR A 45 -11.21 -4.28 10.34
N LYS A 46 -12.19 -5.18 10.14
CA LYS A 46 -12.49 -6.30 11.04
C LYS A 46 -11.36 -7.34 11.14
N ARG A 47 -10.52 -7.47 10.11
CA ARG A 47 -9.34 -8.35 10.14
C ARG A 47 -8.18 -7.73 10.92
N ILE A 48 -8.13 -6.41 11.09
CA ILE A 48 -7.05 -5.72 11.82
C ILE A 48 -6.91 -6.26 13.24
N GLU A 49 -8.02 -6.47 13.95
CA GLU A 49 -8.00 -6.98 15.33
C GLU A 49 -7.43 -8.40 15.43
N LYS A 50 -7.59 -9.22 14.38
CA LYS A 50 -7.17 -10.64 14.36
C LYS A 50 -5.79 -10.86 13.75
N GLU A 51 -5.47 -10.13 12.68
CA GLU A 51 -4.30 -10.35 11.84
C GLU A 51 -3.23 -9.27 12.02
N GLY A 52 -3.63 -8.12 12.56
CA GLY A 52 -2.80 -6.93 12.75
C GLY A 52 -2.84 -6.00 11.53
N LEU A 53 -2.79 -4.69 11.81
CA LEU A 53 -2.91 -3.60 10.83
C LEU A 53 -2.05 -3.81 9.58
N HIS A 54 -0.74 -3.95 9.77
CA HIS A 54 0.21 -4.09 8.66
C HIS A 54 -0.06 -5.32 7.79
N ARG A 55 -0.56 -6.41 8.39
CA ARG A 55 -0.85 -7.66 7.66
C ARG A 55 -2.10 -7.48 6.83
N THR A 56 -3.15 -6.94 7.43
CA THR A 56 -4.40 -6.64 6.76
C THR A 56 -4.21 -5.67 5.59
N VAL A 57 -3.45 -4.59 5.78
CA VAL A 57 -3.14 -3.61 4.70
C VAL A 57 -2.37 -4.29 3.57
N CYS A 58 -1.36 -5.11 3.89
CA CYS A 58 -0.62 -5.87 2.89
C CYS A 58 -1.52 -6.81 2.08
N ASP A 59 -2.37 -7.58 2.74
CA ASP A 59 -3.25 -8.54 2.08
C ASP A 59 -4.37 -7.80 1.28
N TYR A 60 -4.77 -6.60 1.72
CA TYR A 60 -5.68 -5.71 0.98
C TYR A 60 -5.03 -5.18 -0.31
N ILE A 61 -3.81 -4.64 -0.23
CA ILE A 61 -3.06 -4.13 -1.40
C ILE A 61 -2.70 -5.27 -2.37
N ALA A 62 -2.31 -6.44 -1.86
CA ALA A 62 -2.01 -7.60 -2.69
C ALA A 62 -3.23 -8.13 -3.46
N GLY A 63 -4.45 -7.83 -3.00
CA GLY A 63 -5.70 -8.13 -3.70
C GLY A 63 -6.10 -7.09 -4.75
N MET A 64 -5.38 -5.95 -4.84
CA MET A 64 -5.66 -4.91 -5.82
C MET A 64 -5.10 -5.25 -7.20
N THR A 65 -5.75 -4.73 -8.24
CA THR A 65 -5.19 -4.70 -9.59
C THR A 65 -4.37 -3.43 -9.79
N ASP A 66 -3.42 -3.43 -10.74
CA ASP A 66 -2.62 -2.24 -11.07
C ASP A 66 -3.51 -1.01 -11.37
N ARG A 67 -4.65 -1.24 -12.03
CA ARG A 67 -5.65 -0.20 -12.32
C ARG A 67 -6.22 0.40 -11.03
N TYR A 68 -6.64 -0.45 -10.10
CA TYR A 68 -7.20 -0.01 -8.82
C TYR A 68 -6.16 0.73 -7.98
N LEU A 69 -4.91 0.27 -7.99
CA LEU A 69 -3.81 0.93 -7.30
C LEU A 69 -3.55 2.34 -7.85
N LEU A 70 -3.60 2.52 -9.18
CA LEU A 70 -3.45 3.83 -9.82
C LEU A 70 -4.59 4.78 -9.44
N ASP A 71 -5.83 4.29 -9.46
CA ASP A 71 -7.00 5.08 -9.06
C ASP A 71 -6.92 5.48 -7.58
N GLU A 72 -6.48 4.56 -6.72
CA GLU A 72 -6.31 4.83 -5.28
C GLU A 72 -5.17 5.81 -5.03
N HIS A 73 -4.04 5.64 -5.69
CA HIS A 73 -2.93 6.58 -5.60
C HIS A 73 -3.34 7.98 -6.09
N ALA A 74 -4.15 8.09 -7.15
CA ALA A 74 -4.70 9.36 -7.61
C ALA A 74 -5.63 9.99 -6.57
N ARG A 75 -6.55 9.20 -5.97
CA ARG A 75 -7.42 9.66 -4.87
C ARG A 75 -6.59 10.14 -3.67
N LEU A 76 -5.57 9.40 -3.27
CA LEU A 76 -4.68 9.78 -2.18
C LEU A 76 -3.83 11.01 -2.51
N SER A 77 -3.48 11.22 -3.78
CA SER A 77 -2.75 12.41 -4.21
C SER A 77 -3.63 13.67 -4.30
N GLU A 78 -4.93 13.53 -4.54
CA GLU A 78 -5.89 14.65 -4.54
C GLU A 78 -6.33 15.05 -3.12
N PHE A 79 -6.37 14.08 -2.19
CA PHE A 79 -6.90 14.29 -0.83
C PHE A 79 -5.88 14.10 0.30
N GLY A 80 -4.64 13.72 -0.01
CA GLY A 80 -3.57 13.58 0.97
C GLY A 80 -2.99 14.94 1.37
N PRO A 81 -2.50 15.12 2.61
CA PRO A 81 -1.70 16.29 2.94
C PRO A 81 -0.57 16.38 1.92
N LYS A 82 -0.38 17.56 1.31
CA LYS A 82 0.79 17.84 0.46
C LYS A 82 2.04 17.49 1.26
N ILE A 83 2.58 16.30 1.08
CA ILE A 83 3.90 15.96 1.58
C ILE A 83 4.85 16.72 0.67
N HIS A 84 5.20 17.94 1.09
CA HIS A 84 6.26 18.72 0.47
C HIS A 84 7.56 17.94 0.67
N TYR A 85 8.12 17.42 -0.42
CA TYR A 85 9.50 16.92 -0.48
C TYR A 85 10.45 18.11 -0.57
#